data_AF-A0A517WUW3-F1
#
_entry.id   AF-A0A517WUW3-F1
#
_cell.length_a   1.000
_cell.length_b   1.000
_cell.length_c   1.000
_cell.angle_alpha   90.00
_cell.angle_beta   90.00
_cell.angle_gamma   90.00
#
_symmetry.space_group_name_H-M   'P 1'
#
loop_
_entity.id
_entity.type
_entity.pdbx_description
1 polymer ?
#
loop_
_entity_poly.entity_id
_entity_poly.type
_entity_poly.pdbx_seq_one_letter_code
_entity_poly.pdbx_strand_id
1 'polypeptide(L)'
;MAHNTCGDSVFRALSPDDLENFNQGRRILPKGIGGSIEEHVQGYPTKYISAAESLEGARKFLGPSGIAEIDVKKLLKSGSGIVHHENVIQKLNRPHDIKNTEEAFEILITKGIDPSAIIDIILK
;
A
#
# COMPACT_ATOMS: atom_id res chain seq x y z
N MET A 1 20.54 11.28 13.28
CA MET A 1 19.09 11.02 13.39
C MET A 1 18.70 10.24 12.15
N ALA A 2 18.34 8.96 12.30
CA ALA A 2 18.05 8.10 11.17
C ALA A 2 16.67 8.47 10.59
N HIS A 3 16.66 9.13 9.43
CA HIS A 3 15.47 9.21 8.61
C HIS A 3 15.37 7.87 7.87
N ASN A 4 14.54 6.95 8.36
CA ASN A 4 14.09 5.80 7.59
C ASN A 4 13.19 6.36 6.46
N THR A 5 13.80 6.81 5.38
CA THR A 5 13.07 7.29 4.20
C THR A 5 12.51 6.08 3.49
N CYS A 6 11.21 5.84 3.69
CA CYS A 6 10.38 5.46 2.55
C CYS A 6 10.73 6.44 1.41
N GLY A 7 10.96 5.96 0.19
CA GLY A 7 11.25 6.83 -0.95
C GLY A 7 10.22 7.96 -1.07
N ASP A 8 10.50 9.00 -1.85
CA ASP A 8 9.52 10.09 -2.07
C ASP A 8 8.16 9.55 -2.58
N SER A 9 8.15 8.35 -3.16
CA SER A 9 6.97 7.62 -3.63
C SER A 9 6.88 6.19 -3.08
N VAL A 10 5.65 5.68 -3.01
CA VAL A 10 5.32 4.25 -2.81
C VAL A 10 4.39 3.77 -3.91
N PHE A 11 4.31 2.45 -4.12
CA PHE A 11 3.63 1.87 -5.27
C PHE A 11 2.52 0.92 -4.84
N ARG A 12 1.34 1.04 -5.43
CA ARG A 12 0.21 0.15 -5.15
C ARG A 12 -0.33 -0.44 -6.44
N ALA A 13 -0.35 -1.77 -6.54
CA ALA A 13 -1.14 -2.44 -7.55
C ALA A 13 -2.63 -2.16 -7.31
N LEU A 14 -3.31 -1.62 -8.32
CA LEU A 14 -4.72 -1.25 -8.20
C LEU A 14 -5.63 -2.44 -8.48
N SER A 15 -6.70 -2.54 -7.70
CA SER A 15 -7.88 -3.30 -8.09
C SER A 15 -8.79 -2.48 -9.04
N PRO A 16 -9.76 -3.10 -9.73
CA PRO A 16 -10.75 -2.38 -10.52
C PRO A 16 -11.49 -1.30 -9.71
N ASP A 17 -11.90 -1.62 -8.48
CA ASP A 17 -12.59 -0.68 -7.59
C ASP A 17 -11.70 0.49 -7.18
N ASP A 18 -10.39 0.25 -6.97
CA ASP A 18 -9.45 1.32 -6.65
C ASP A 18 -9.33 2.31 -7.82
N LEU A 19 -9.19 1.78 -9.04
CA LEU A 19 -9.09 2.58 -10.25
C LEU A 19 -10.39 3.36 -10.51
N GLU A 20 -11.55 2.74 -10.31
CA GLU A 20 -12.83 3.43 -10.44
C GLU A 20 -12.96 4.57 -9.42
N ASN A 21 -12.59 4.34 -8.16
CA ASN A 21 -12.61 5.39 -7.14
C ASN A 21 -11.69 6.54 -7.51
N PHE A 22 -10.46 6.25 -7.94
CA PHE A 22 -9.52 7.27 -8.41
C PHE A 22 -10.11 8.09 -9.57
N ASN A 23 -10.64 7.42 -10.60
CA ASN A 23 -11.23 8.07 -11.78
C ASN A 23 -12.43 8.97 -11.42
N GLN A 24 -13.14 8.67 -10.33
CA GLN A 24 -14.26 9.47 -9.83
C GLN A 24 -13.82 10.53 -8.81
N GLY A 25 -12.51 10.75 -8.64
CA GLY A 25 -11.95 11.71 -7.67
C GLY A 25 -12.23 11.32 -6.22
N ARG A 26 -12.52 10.03 -5.96
CA ARG A 26 -12.76 9.50 -4.63
C ARG A 26 -11.52 8.87 -4.03
N ARG A 27 -11.38 9.03 -2.72
CA ARG A 27 -10.37 8.34 -1.92
C ARG A 27 -10.50 6.83 -2.09
N ILE A 28 -9.37 6.16 -2.30
CA ILE A 28 -9.29 4.70 -2.22
C ILE A 28 -9.30 4.33 -0.74
N LEU A 29 -10.26 3.51 -0.31
CA LEU A 29 -10.46 3.18 1.10
C LEU A 29 -10.03 1.75 1.42
N PRO A 30 -9.61 1.47 2.66
CA PRO A 30 -9.40 0.10 3.11
C PRO A 30 -10.69 -0.70 3.03
N LYS A 31 -10.57 -2.02 2.83
CA LYS A 31 -11.73 -2.91 2.72
C LYS A 31 -12.44 -3.17 4.06
N GLY A 32 -11.83 -2.80 5.18
CA GLY A 32 -12.39 -2.93 6.52
C GLY A 32 -11.98 -1.80 7.46
N ILE A 33 -12.49 -1.83 8.70
CA ILE A 33 -12.27 -0.78 9.71
C ILE A 33 -11.34 -1.20 10.87
N GLY A 34 -11.06 -2.50 11.00
CA GLY A 34 -10.29 -3.09 12.09
C GLY A 34 -9.18 -4.02 11.60
N GLY A 35 -8.83 -5.01 12.40
CA GLY A 35 -7.86 -6.04 12.03
C GLY A 35 -6.40 -5.69 12.31
N SER A 36 -5.62 -6.75 12.49
CA SER A 36 -4.18 -6.77 12.71
C SER A 36 -3.42 -6.81 11.38
N ILE A 37 -2.09 -6.62 11.48
CA ILE A 37 -1.19 -6.72 10.33
C ILE A 37 -1.14 -8.17 9.83
N GLU A 38 -1.09 -9.14 10.73
CA GLU A 38 -1.12 -10.56 10.39
C GLU A 38 -2.41 -10.94 9.63
N GLU A 39 -3.58 -10.49 10.11
CA GLU A 39 -4.85 -10.71 9.39
C GLU A 39 -4.85 -10.04 8.01
N HIS A 40 -4.25 -8.86 7.86
CA HIS A 40 -4.18 -8.20 6.56
C HIS A 40 -3.34 -8.98 5.55
N VAL A 41 -2.14 -9.42 5.96
CA VAL A 41 -1.24 -10.21 5.10
C VAL A 41 -1.88 -11.56 4.73
N GLN A 42 -2.73 -12.11 5.60
CA GLN A 42 -3.53 -13.31 5.32
C GLN A 42 -4.75 -13.06 4.42
N GLY A 43 -4.97 -11.81 3.97
CA GLY A 43 -6.01 -11.45 3.02
C GLY A 43 -7.36 -11.07 3.63
N TYR A 44 -7.46 -10.92 4.95
CA TYR A 44 -8.71 -10.48 5.57
C TYR A 44 -8.99 -8.98 5.29
N PRO A 45 -10.26 -8.57 5.21
CA PRO A 45 -10.63 -7.16 5.12
C PRO A 45 -10.25 -6.42 6.41
N THR A 46 -9.28 -5.52 6.33
CA THR A 46 -8.78 -4.73 7.46
C THR A 46 -8.71 -3.24 7.14
N LYS A 47 -8.30 -2.45 8.13
CA LYS A 47 -8.04 -1.00 8.04
C LYS A 47 -6.81 -0.63 7.20
N TYR A 48 -6.11 -1.62 6.66
CA TYR A 48 -4.88 -1.45 5.90
C TYR A 48 -5.12 -1.60 4.39
N ILE A 49 -4.19 -1.02 3.64
CA ILE A 49 -4.09 -1.07 2.19
C ILE A 49 -2.65 -1.46 1.88
N SER A 50 -2.41 -2.63 1.25
CA SER A 50 -1.07 -3.01 0.79
C SER A 50 -0.52 -2.03 -0.25
N ALA A 51 0.75 -1.70 -0.10
CA ALA A 51 1.59 -1.02 -1.08
C ALA A 51 3.02 -1.57 -0.96
N ALA A 52 3.93 -1.14 -1.83
CA ALA A 52 5.32 -1.54 -1.86
C ALA A 52 6.22 -0.30 -1.89
N GLU A 53 7.41 -0.39 -1.28
CA GLU A 53 8.42 0.67 -1.35
C GLU A 53 9.08 0.77 -2.73
N SER A 54 8.88 -0.24 -3.59
CA SER A 54 9.44 -0.27 -4.94
C SER A 54 8.40 -0.67 -5.98
N LEU A 55 8.59 -0.17 -7.21
CA LEU A 55 7.77 -0.56 -8.36
C LEU A 55 7.89 -2.06 -8.64
N GLU A 56 9.08 -2.64 -8.48
CA GLU A 56 9.30 -4.08 -8.65
C GLU A 56 8.48 -4.91 -7.66
N GLY A 57 8.44 -4.50 -6.38
CA GLY A 57 7.60 -5.13 -5.36
C GLY A 57 6.12 -5.07 -5.73
N ALA A 58 5.63 -3.90 -6.14
CA ALA A 58 4.24 -3.74 -6.58
C ALA A 58 3.90 -4.57 -7.84
N ARG A 59 4.86 -4.77 -8.75
CA ARG A 59 4.66 -5.56 -9.98
C ARG A 59 4.32 -7.02 -9.71
N LYS A 60 4.69 -7.57 -8.56
CA LYS A 60 4.30 -8.93 -8.15
C LYS A 60 2.79 -9.12 -8.03
N PHE A 61 2.06 -8.03 -7.80
CA PHE A 61 0.60 -8.02 -7.65
C PHE A 61 -0.12 -7.33 -8.81
N LEU A 62 0.57 -7.09 -9.93
CA LEU A 62 0.06 -6.31 -11.05
C LEU A 62 -1.16 -6.96 -11.73
N GLY A 63 -2.31 -6.33 -11.49
CA GLY A 63 -3.57 -6.62 -12.16
C GLY A 63 -3.76 -5.88 -13.50
N PRO A 64 -4.97 -5.92 -14.08
CA PRO A 64 -5.30 -5.17 -15.30
C PRO A 64 -5.41 -3.66 -15.07
N SER A 65 -5.53 -3.21 -13.82
CA SER A 65 -5.77 -1.81 -13.46
C SER A 65 -4.50 -0.97 -13.26
N GLY A 66 -3.32 -1.55 -13.50
CA GLY A 66 -2.04 -0.86 -13.37
C GLY A 66 -1.54 -0.73 -11.93
N ILE A 67 -0.50 0.10 -11.77
CA ILE A 67 0.12 0.44 -10.48
C ILE A 67 0.03 1.95 -10.30
N ALA A 68 -0.51 2.39 -9.17
CA ALA A 68 -0.44 3.78 -8.76
C ALA A 68 0.94 4.07 -8.15
N GLU A 69 1.60 5.10 -8.64
CA GLU A 69 2.69 5.77 -7.93
C GLU A 69 2.09 6.84 -7.00
N ILE A 70 2.47 6.82 -5.73
CA ILE A 70 1.85 7.62 -4.68
C ILE A 70 2.93 8.47 -3.98
N ASP A 71 2.77 9.79 -4.00
CA ASP A 71 3.59 10.75 -3.26
C ASP A 71 3.38 10.59 -1.75
N VAL A 72 4.45 10.19 -1.04
CA VAL A 72 4.38 9.96 0.41
C VAL A 72 4.06 11.23 1.18
N LYS A 73 4.60 12.38 0.78
CA LYS A 73 4.39 13.66 1.47
C LYS A 73 2.94 14.11 1.34
N LYS A 74 2.34 14.00 0.15
CA LYS A 74 0.92 14.32 -0.07
C LYS A 74 0.00 13.33 0.64
N LEU A 75 0.35 12.04 0.60
CA LEU A 75 -0.40 10.99 1.31
C LEU A 75 -0.49 11.30 2.81
N LEU A 76 0.63 11.58 3.46
CA LEU A 76 0.68 11.93 4.89
C LEU A 76 -0.06 13.25 5.18
N LYS A 77 0.10 14.28 4.35
CA LYS A 77 -0.63 15.55 4.49
C LYS A 77 -2.15 15.38 4.39
N SER A 78 -2.62 14.40 3.64
CA SER A 78 -4.04 14.07 3.50
C SER A 78 -4.63 13.30 4.70
N GLY A 79 -3.84 13.09 5.76
CA GLY A 79 -4.26 12.45 7.01
C GLY A 79 -4.06 10.93 7.05
N SER A 80 -3.51 10.34 5.99
CA SER A 80 -3.16 8.92 5.93
C SER A 80 -1.89 8.62 6.73
N GLY A 81 -1.71 7.35 7.10
CA GLY A 81 -0.50 6.88 7.79
C GLY A 81 0.15 5.71 7.05
N ILE A 82 1.43 5.48 7.30
CA ILE A 82 2.21 4.37 6.73
C ILE A 82 2.76 3.51 7.86
N VAL A 83 2.60 2.19 7.74
CA VAL A 83 3.37 1.20 8.49
C VAL A 83 4.53 0.77 7.61
N HIS A 84 5.73 1.15 8.01
CA HIS A 84 6.96 0.81 7.29
C HIS A 84 7.24 -0.69 7.30
N HIS A 85 7.96 -1.13 6.27
CA HIS A 85 8.23 -2.53 5.96
C HIS A 85 8.77 -3.34 7.16
N GLU A 86 9.75 -2.77 7.87
CA GLU A 86 10.33 -3.37 9.08
C GLU A 86 9.26 -3.68 10.16
N ASN A 87 8.27 -2.79 10.31
CA ASN A 87 7.19 -2.95 11.27
C ASN A 87 6.11 -3.91 10.78
N VAL A 88 5.96 -4.09 9.47
CA VAL A 88 5.08 -5.13 8.90
C VAL A 88 5.67 -6.50 9.23
N ILE A 89 6.94 -6.73 8.87
CA ILE A 89 7.63 -8.02 9.10
C ILE A 89 7.64 -8.40 10.58
N GLN A 90 7.94 -7.45 11.48
CA GLN A 90 7.97 -7.70 12.92
C GLN A 90 6.65 -8.21 13.52
N LYS A 91 5.53 -8.08 12.79
CA LYS A 91 4.20 -8.53 13.22
C LYS A 91 3.79 -9.87 12.64
N LEU A 92 4.64 -10.48 11.80
CA LEU A 92 4.37 -11.76 11.16
C LEU A 92 5.10 -12.88 11.89
N ASN A 93 4.42 -14.01 12.03
CA ASN A 93 4.95 -15.19 12.73
C ASN A 93 5.08 -16.41 11.80
N ARG A 94 4.52 -16.34 10.59
CA ARG A 94 4.53 -17.45 9.63
C ARG A 94 5.66 -17.24 8.62
N PRO A 95 6.58 -18.21 8.43
CA PRO A 95 7.71 -18.06 7.51
C PRO A 95 7.29 -17.74 6.07
N HIS A 96 6.16 -18.28 5.61
CA HIS A 96 5.64 -17.97 4.28
C HIS A 96 5.21 -16.51 4.14
N ASP A 97 4.47 -16.00 5.14
CA ASP A 97 3.98 -14.61 5.15
C ASP A 97 5.17 -13.64 5.20
N ILE A 98 6.16 -13.91 6.07
CA ILE A 98 7.41 -13.12 6.16
C ILE A 98 8.10 -13.06 4.79
N LYS A 99 8.33 -14.23 4.17
CA LYS A 99 9.00 -14.30 2.87
C LYS A 99 8.27 -13.49 1.80
N ASN A 100 6.95 -13.62 1.71
CA ASN A 100 6.16 -12.90 0.71
C ASN A 100 6.21 -11.37 0.95
N THR A 101 6.08 -10.93 2.21
CA THR A 101 6.15 -9.52 2.60
C THR A 101 7.54 -8.93 2.32
N GLU A 102 8.63 -9.65 2.65
CA GLU A 102 10.02 -9.30 2.31
C GLU A 102 10.19 -9.13 0.80
N GLU A 103 9.77 -10.13 0.04
CA GLU A 103 9.86 -10.14 -1.40
C GLU A 103 9.07 -9.01 -2.08
N ALA A 104 7.99 -8.56 -1.46
CA ALA A 104 7.15 -7.46 -1.93
C ALA A 104 7.66 -6.07 -1.52
N PHE A 105 8.62 -5.98 -0.60
CA PHE A 105 8.92 -4.74 0.13
C PHE A 105 7.64 -4.08 0.66
N GLU A 106 6.75 -4.90 1.23
CA GLU A 106 5.40 -4.47 1.55
C GLU A 106 5.39 -3.45 2.70
N ILE A 107 4.59 -2.40 2.49
CA ILE A 107 4.17 -1.43 3.49
C ILE A 107 2.66 -1.38 3.56
N LEU A 108 2.12 -0.84 4.64
CA LEU A 108 0.68 -0.70 4.80
C LEU A 108 0.26 0.76 4.91
N ILE A 109 -0.71 1.16 4.10
CA ILE A 109 -1.34 2.48 4.17
C ILE A 109 -2.60 2.39 5.04
N THR A 110 -2.82 3.38 5.90
CA THR A 110 -3.99 3.51 6.76
C THR A 110 -4.82 4.73 6.37
N LYS A 111 -6.14 4.69 6.63
CA LYS A 111 -7.10 5.78 6.35
C LYS A 111 -7.25 6.15 4.85
N GLY A 112 -6.82 5.27 3.96
CA GLY A 112 -7.03 5.41 2.52
C GLY A 112 -5.94 6.21 1.79
N ILE A 113 -6.10 6.32 0.48
CA ILE A 113 -5.22 7.08 -0.42
C ILE A 113 -6.04 8.18 -1.08
N ASP A 114 -5.68 9.42 -0.79
CA ASP A 114 -6.29 10.58 -1.44
C ASP A 114 -5.89 10.64 -2.92
N PRO A 115 -6.81 10.94 -3.86
CA PRO A 115 -6.46 11.06 -5.27
C PRO A 115 -5.37 12.09 -5.54
N SER A 116 -5.29 13.15 -4.73
CA SER A 116 -4.24 14.18 -4.87
C SER A 116 -2.84 13.66 -4.58
N ALA A 117 -2.70 12.51 -3.89
CA ALA A 117 -1.43 11.86 -3.61
C ALA A 117 -0.98 10.93 -4.74
N ILE A 118 -1.85 10.56 -5.68
CA ILE A 118 -1.47 9.71 -6.82
C ILE A 118 -0.79 10.59 -7.87
N ILE A 119 0.44 10.24 -8.22
CA ILE A 119 1.27 10.96 -9.20
C ILE A 119 0.93 10.47 -10.61
N ASP A 120 0.91 9.15 -10.81
CA ASP A 120 0.68 8.52 -12.10
C ASP A 120 0.09 7.10 -11.93
N ILE A 121 -0.52 6.59 -12.99
CA ILE A 121 -0.97 5.20 -13.13
C ILE A 121 -0.13 4.51 -14.20
N ILE A 122 0.77 3.64 -13.76
CA ILE A 122 1.66 2.86 -14.61
C ILE A 122 0.88 1.64 -15.13
N LEU A 123 0.59 1.63 -16.43
CA LEU A 123 -0.05 0.50 -17.10
C LEU A 123 0.96 -0.61 -17.41
N LYS A 124 0.43 -1.79 -17.76
CA LYS A 124 1.23 -2.95 -18.19
C LYS A 124 2.05 -2.66 -19.44
#